data_AF-A0A421CN68-F1
#
_entry.id   AF-A0A421CN68-F1
#
_cell.length_a   1.000
_cell.length_b   1.000
_cell.length_c   1.000
_cell.angle_alpha   90.00
_cell.angle_beta   90.00
_cell.angle_gamma   90.00
#
_symmetry.space_group_name_H-M   'P 1'
#
loop_
_entity.id
_entity.type
_entity.pdbx_description
1 polymer ?
#
loop_
_entity_poly.entity_id
_entity_poly.type
_entity_poly.pdbx_seq_one_letter_code
_entity_poly.pdbx_strand_id
1 'polypeptide(L)'
;MVVREYQGVKLDDLSAFRENSIKGVQYVNIEEYALKIGGLAETPYFMNYTELQELQHVERLVTLHSVEGWTAKMLWEGIPLMN
;
A
#
# COMPACT_ATOMS: atom_id res chain seq x y z
N MET A 1 14.82 -3.22 -7.58
CA MET A 1 15.71 -2.05 -7.40
C MET A 1 14.99 -1.09 -6.46
N VAL A 2 15.64 -0.57 -5.43
CA VAL A 2 15.01 0.41 -4.52
C VAL A 2 15.09 1.80 -5.14
N VAL A 3 13.94 2.46 -5.31
CA VAL A 3 13.87 3.85 -5.77
C VAL A 3 14.25 4.76 -4.60
N ARG A 4 15.23 5.64 -4.79
CA ARG A 4 15.69 6.60 -3.77
C ARG A 4 15.38 8.06 -4.10
N GLU A 5 15.04 8.33 -5.35
CA GLU A 5 14.67 9.64 -5.86
C GLU A 5 13.61 9.47 -6.96
N TYR A 6 12.65 10.38 -7.00
CA TYR A 6 11.63 10.44 -8.04
C TYR A 6 11.41 11.90 -8.46
N GLN A 7 11.58 12.20 -9.75
CA GLN A 7 11.39 13.54 -10.31
C GLN A 7 12.14 14.66 -9.54
N GLY A 8 13.39 14.40 -9.12
CA GLY A 8 14.20 15.36 -8.35
C GLY A 8 13.82 15.45 -6.86
N VAL A 9 12.85 14.67 -6.38
CA VAL A 9 12.50 14.58 -4.97
C VAL A 9 13.19 13.36 -4.35
N LYS A 10 14.07 13.62 -3.38
CA LYS A 10 14.68 12.57 -2.56
C LYS A 10 13.60 11.91 -1.69
N LEU A 11 13.55 10.58 -1.74
CA LEU A 11 12.66 9.76 -0.91
C LEU A 11 13.34 9.43 0.42
N ASP A 12 12.53 9.13 1.44
CA ASP A 12 13.04 8.62 2.71
C ASP A 12 13.60 7.20 2.54
N ASP A 13 14.57 6.82 3.37
CA ASP A 13 15.17 5.49 3.28
C ASP A 13 14.18 4.42 3.78
N LEU A 14 13.94 3.38 2.98
CA LEU A 14 13.10 2.24 3.37
C LEU A 14 13.55 1.58 4.68
N SER A 15 14.85 1.56 4.95
CA SER A 15 15.40 1.00 6.20
C SER A 15 15.10 1.85 7.43
N ALA A 16 14.77 3.13 7.25
CA ALA A 16 14.35 4.02 8.32
C ALA A 16 12.82 3.97 8.56
N PHE A 17 12.07 3.21 7.75
CA PHE A 17 10.63 3.10 7.91
C PHE A 17 10.31 2.39 9.23
N ARG A 18 9.51 3.05 10.06
CA ARG A 18 9.18 2.53 11.39
C ARG A 18 8.09 1.48 11.28
N GLU A 19 8.38 0.29 11.76
CA GLU A 19 7.38 -0.76 11.98
C GLU A 19 6.35 -0.24 13.01
N ASN A 20 5.07 -0.19 12.61
CA ASN A 20 3.99 0.39 13.41
C ASN A 20 2.77 -0.53 13.52
N SER A 21 2.97 -1.85 13.39
CA SER A 21 1.89 -2.83 13.50
C SER A 21 1.37 -2.93 14.93
N ILE A 22 0.06 -2.81 15.10
CA ILE A 22 -0.62 -2.97 16.40
C ILE A 22 -0.52 -4.41 16.93
N LYS A 23 -0.52 -5.40 16.02
CA LYS A 23 -0.48 -6.84 16.33
C LYS A 23 0.76 -7.53 15.75
N GLY A 24 1.82 -6.76 15.48
CA GLY A 24 3.01 -7.24 14.78
C GLY A 24 2.79 -7.49 13.29
N VAL A 25 3.89 -7.76 12.58
CA VAL A 25 3.90 -8.03 11.15
C VAL A 25 3.10 -9.30 10.85
N GLN A 26 2.20 -9.22 9.88
CA GLN A 26 1.39 -10.35 9.44
C GLN A 26 2.11 -11.11 8.32
N TYR A 27 2.06 -12.44 8.36
CA TYR A 27 2.59 -13.32 7.30
C TYR A 27 1.42 -13.89 6.52
N VAL A 28 1.35 -13.60 5.23
CA VAL A 28 0.20 -13.88 4.37
C VAL A 28 0.59 -14.92 3.31
N ASN A 29 -0.23 -15.96 3.14
CA ASN A 29 -0.14 -16.84 1.96
C ASN A 29 -0.80 -16.12 0.77
N ILE A 30 -0.01 -15.80 -0.25
CA ILE A 30 -0.48 -15.05 -1.41
C ILE A 30 -1.47 -15.85 -2.27
N GLU A 31 -1.37 -17.18 -2.27
CA GLU A 31 -2.27 -18.06 -3.01
C GLU A 31 -3.67 -18.14 -2.37
N GLU A 32 -3.76 -17.87 -1.07
CA GLU A 32 -5.01 -17.85 -0.31
C GLU A 32 -5.52 -16.43 -0.05
N TYR A 33 -4.77 -15.40 -0.46
CA TYR A 33 -5.14 -14.02 -0.21
C TYR A 33 -6.40 -13.62 -1.00
N ALA A 34 -7.33 -12.96 -0.31
CA ALA A 34 -8.47 -12.32 -0.95
C ALA A 34 -8.75 -10.94 -0.32
N LEU A 35 -8.84 -9.91 -1.15
CA LEU A 35 -9.38 -8.61 -0.77
C LEU A 35 -10.90 -8.68 -0.81
N LYS A 36 -11.54 -8.52 0.36
CA LYS A 36 -12.99 -8.39 0.48
C LYS A 36 -13.40 -6.91 0.45
N ILE A 37 -14.22 -6.52 -0.51
CA ILE A 37 -14.89 -5.23 -0.55
C ILE A 37 -16.36 -5.44 -0.14
N GLY A 38 -16.75 -4.91 1.01
CA GLY A 38 -18.10 -5.07 1.57
C GLY A 38 -18.55 -3.85 2.37
N GLY A 39 -19.49 -4.05 3.30
CA GLY A 39 -20.10 -2.96 4.08
C GLY A 39 -21.57 -2.79 3.70
N LEU A 40 -21.93 -1.63 3.15
CA LEU A 40 -23.27 -1.37 2.61
C LEU A 40 -23.46 -1.98 1.20
N ALA A 41 -23.07 -3.23 1.04
CA ALA A 41 -23.22 -4.00 -0.20
C ALA A 41 -23.93 -5.31 0.13
N GLU A 42 -25.03 -5.61 -0.57
CA GLU A 42 -25.81 -6.84 -0.37
C GLU A 42 -24.96 -8.09 -0.62
N THR A 43 -24.11 -8.04 -1.66
CA THR A 43 -23.16 -9.09 -2.00
C THR A 43 -21.74 -8.51 -1.99
N PRO A 44 -20.90 -8.88 -1.00
CA PRO A 44 -19.50 -8.47 -0.97
C PRO A 44 -18.73 -9.01 -2.18
N TYR A 45 -17.83 -8.19 -2.70
CA TYR A 45 -16.93 -8.57 -3.77
C TYR A 45 -15.61 -9.09 -3.19
N PHE A 46 -15.03 -10.11 -3.84
CA PHE A 46 -13.77 -10.71 -3.45
C PHE A 46 -12.84 -10.73 -4.65
N MET A 47 -11.59 -10.31 -4.46
CA MET A 47 -10.54 -10.42 -5.47
C MET A 47 -9.33 -11.15 -4.89
N ASN A 48 -8.82 -12.12 -5.63
CA ASN A 48 -7.52 -12.72 -5.32
C ASN A 48 -6.36 -11.79 -5.71
N TYR A 49 -5.15 -12.14 -5.31
CA TYR A 49 -3.99 -11.30 -5.59
C TYR A 49 -3.72 -11.11 -7.10
N THR A 50 -3.87 -12.16 -7.91
CA THR A 50 -3.66 -12.10 -9.36
C THR A 50 -4.64 -11.14 -10.03
N GLU A 51 -5.93 -11.22 -9.68
CA GLU A 51 -6.97 -10.31 -10.19
C GLU A 51 -6.65 -8.86 -9.86
N LEU A 52 -6.13 -8.59 -8.65
CA LEU A 52 -5.68 -7.24 -8.27
C LEU A 52 -4.51 -6.76 -9.13
N GLN A 53 -3.55 -7.63 -9.45
CA GLN A 53 -2.39 -7.24 -10.26
C GLN A 53 -2.75 -6.89 -11.71
N GLU A 54 -3.85 -7.42 -12.23
CA GLU A 54 -4.33 -7.14 -13.59
C GLU A 54 -5.05 -5.77 -13.72
N LEU A 55 -5.41 -5.15 -12.61
CA LEU A 55 -6.03 -3.82 -12.61
C LEU A 55 -5.02 -2.71 -12.96
N GLN A 56 -5.52 -1.54 -13.33
CA GLN A 56 -4.66 -0.39 -13.62
C GLN A 56 -3.93 0.07 -12.35
N HIS A 57 -2.60 0.15 -12.42
CA HIS A 57 -1.76 0.72 -11.36
C HIS A 57 -1.54 2.21 -11.59
N VAL A 58 -1.40 2.94 -10.48
CA VAL A 58 -1.02 4.35 -10.46
C VAL A 58 0.10 4.57 -9.45
N GLU A 59 1.02 5.47 -9.79
CA GLU A 59 2.06 5.93 -8.87
C GLU A 59 1.69 7.29 -8.26
N ARG A 60 1.99 7.49 -6.98
CA ARG A 60 1.81 8.77 -6.28
C ARG A 60 2.95 9.01 -5.29
N LEU A 61 3.56 10.19 -5.36
CA LEU A 61 4.48 10.67 -4.34
C LEU A 61 3.66 11.16 -3.13
N VAL A 62 3.74 10.45 -2.00
CA VAL A 62 2.95 10.75 -0.80
C VAL A 62 3.84 10.78 0.44
N THR A 63 3.59 11.75 1.32
CA THR A 63 4.15 11.77 2.68
C THR A 63 3.11 11.25 3.66
N LEU A 64 3.38 10.11 4.28
CA LEU A 64 2.58 9.62 5.41
C LEU A 64 2.98 10.38 6.67
N HIS A 65 2.00 10.87 7.41
CA HIS A 65 2.18 11.55 8.69
C HIS A 65 1.62 10.68 9.81
N SER A 66 2.47 10.32 10.77
CA SER A 66 2.06 9.54 11.93
C SER A 66 1.68 10.45 13.10
N VAL A 67 0.68 10.03 13.87
CA VAL A 67 0.29 10.68 15.15
C VAL A 67 1.39 10.61 16.22
N GLU A 68 2.38 9.73 16.03
CA GLU A 68 3.56 9.61 16.89
C GLU A 68 4.69 10.58 16.51
N GLY A 69 4.46 11.46 15.52
CA GLY A 69 5.37 12.56 15.18
C GLY A 69 6.44 12.25 14.13
N TRP A 70 6.36 11.10 13.45
CA TRP A 70 7.24 10.75 12.33
C TRP A 70 6.55 10.88 10.97
N THR A 71 7.35 11.02 9.91
CA THR A 71 6.87 11.08 8.52
C THR A 71 7.60 10.09 7.63
N ALA A 72 6.97 9.67 6.54
CA ALA A 72 7.61 8.88 5.49
C ALA A 72 7.18 9.35 4.10
N LYS A 73 8.10 9.92 3.34
CA LYS A 73 7.91 10.39 1.96
C LYS A 73 8.40 9.34 0.98
N MET A 74 7.44 8.67 0.35
CA MET A 74 7.70 7.54 -0.55
C MET A 74 6.95 7.72 -1.87
N LEU A 75 7.44 7.06 -2.91
CA LEU A 75 6.65 6.78 -4.11
C LEU A 75 5.84 5.52 -3.85
N TRP A 76 4.52 5.64 -3.90
CA TRP A 76 3.59 4.53 -3.71
C TRP A 76 3.02 4.10 -5.06
N GLU A 77 2.92 2.80 -5.27
CA GLU A 77 2.22 2.18 -6.40
C GLU A 77 1.02 1.39 -5.87
N GLY A 78 -0.08 1.42 -6.60
CA GLY A 78 -1.24 0.58 -6.31
C GLY A 78 -2.43 0.86 -7.21
N ILE A 79 -3.57 0.29 -6.84
CA ILE A 79 -4.82 0.36 -7.62
C ILE A 79 -5.64 1.55 -7.12
N PRO A 80 -6.12 2.46 -8.00
CA PRO A 80 -6.95 3.58 -7.58
C PRO A 80 -8.32 3.09 -7.07
N LEU A 81 -8.77 3.63 -5.93
CA LEU A 81 -10.11 3.34 -5.39
C LEU A 81 -11.24 4.10 -6.10
N MET A 82 -10.92 5.26 -6.67
CA MET A 82 -11.82 6.14 -7.40
C MET A 82 -11.08 6.72 -8.60
N ASN A 83 -11.81 6.96 -9.69
CA ASN A 83 -11.30 7.60 -10.91
C ASN A 83 -11.32 9.13 -10.79
#